data_AF-A0A970TM05-F1
#
_entry.id   AF-A0A970TM05-F1
#
_cell.length_a   1.000
_cell.length_b   1.000
_cell.length_c   1.000
_cell.angle_alpha   90.00
_cell.angle_beta   90.00
_cell.angle_gamma   90.00
#
_symmetry.space_group_name_H-M   'P 1'
#
loop_
_entity.id
_entity.type
_entity.pdbx_description
1 polymer ?
#
loop_
_entity_poly.entity_id
_entity_poly.type
_entity_poly.pdbx_seq_one_letter_code
_entity_poly.pdbx_strand_id
1 'polypeptide(L)' 'MLKLNLQLFAHKKGMGSTRNGRDSESKRLGTKRADGQFVLAGNILV' A
#
# COMPACT_ATOMS: atom_id res chain seq x y z
N MET A 1 -5.19 -49.92 19.33
CA MET A 1 -5.14 -48.88 18.29
C MET A 1 -5.91 -47.66 18.79
N LEU A 2 -5.22 -46.62 19.25
CA LEU A 2 -5.84 -45.41 19.79
C LEU A 2 -6.35 -44.54 18.64
N LYS A 3 -7.67 -44.30 18.56
CA LYS A 3 -8.29 -43.36 17.62
C LYS A 3 -8.11 -41.94 18.17
N LEU A 4 -7.12 -41.22 17.66
CA LEU A 4 -6.95 -39.79 17.92
C LEU A 4 -7.99 -39.00 17.13
N ASN A 5 -8.93 -38.36 17.83
CA ASN A 5 -9.98 -37.55 17.24
C ASN A 5 -9.43 -36.17 16.83
N LEU A 6 -8.94 -36.06 15.60
CA LEU A 6 -8.34 -34.83 15.05
C LEU A 6 -9.34 -33.68 14.84
N GLN A 7 -10.64 -33.90 15.06
CA GLN A 7 -11.69 -32.87 14.93
C GLN A 7 -11.43 -31.64 15.83
N LEU A 8 -10.80 -31.83 17.00
CA LEU A 8 -10.48 -30.75 17.94
C LEU A 8 -9.36 -29.82 17.45
N PHE A 9 -8.53 -30.25 16.50
CA PHE A 9 -7.47 -29.43 15.89
C PHE A 9 -7.91 -28.79 14.57
N ALA A 10 -9.03 -29.22 14.01
CA ALA A 10 -9.56 -28.72 12.75
C ALA A 10 -10.49 -27.50 12.99
N HIS A 11 -10.01 -26.48 13.71
CA HIS A 11 -10.59 -25.15 13.56
C HIS A 11 -10.05 -24.58 12.25
N LYS A 12 -10.96 -24.36 11.30
CA LYS A 12 -10.70 -23.70 10.01
C LYS A 12 -9.77 -22.52 10.27
N LYS A 13 -8.50 -22.62 9.86
CA LYS A 13 -7.58 -21.49 9.83
C LYS A 13 -8.22 -20.50 8.87
N GLY A 14 -9.00 -19.57 9.43
CA GLY A 14 -9.65 -18.52 8.69
C GLY A 14 -8.57 -17.81 7.91
N MET A 15 -8.56 -18.00 6.60
CA MET A 15 -7.70 -17.24 5.71
C MET A 15 -8.20 -15.80 5.73
N GLY A 16 -7.73 -15.02 6.71
CA GLY A 16 -7.93 -13.59 6.74
C GLY A 16 -6.95 -12.95 5.76
N SER A 17 -7.46 -12.05 4.91
CA SER A 17 -6.67 -11.25 3.98
C SER A 17 -5.55 -10.53 4.75
N THR A 18 -4.30 -10.99 4.61
CA THR A 18 -3.14 -10.22 5.05
C THR A 18 -2.84 -9.21 3.94
N ARG A 19 -3.39 -8.01 4.06
CA ARG A 19 -3.00 -6.89 3.20
C ARG A 19 -1.85 -6.16 3.90
N ASN A 20 -0.64 -6.25 3.35
CA ASN A 20 0.48 -5.43 3.77
C ASN A 20 0.24 -3.99 3.29
N GLY A 21 -0.65 -3.26 3.98
CA GLY A 21 -1.06 -1.89 3.66
C GLY A 21 0.03 -0.87 4.02
N ARG A 22 1.15 -0.91 3.30
CA ARG A 22 2.24 0.04 3.45
C ARG A 22 2.22 1.01 2.28
N ASP A 23 1.46 2.08 2.44
CA ASP A 23 1.60 3.24 1.57
C ASP A 23 2.41 4.31 2.33
N SER A 24 3.48 4.78 1.72
CA SER A 24 4.26 5.91 2.22
C SER A 24 3.55 7.21 1.87
N GLU A 25 3.73 8.25 2.69
CA GLU A 25 3.25 9.59 2.39
C GLU A 25 3.65 10.05 0.97
N SER A 26 2.66 10.51 0.21
CA SER A 26 2.90 10.91 -1.17
C SER A 26 3.77 12.17 -1.20
N LYS A 27 4.93 12.04 -1.84
CA LYS A 27 5.75 13.19 -2.21
C LYS A 27 5.08 13.74 -3.47
N ARG A 28 4.52 14.95 -3.41
CA ARG A 28 3.79 15.60 -4.51
C ARG A 28 4.75 15.92 -5.67
N LEU A 29 5.28 14.90 -6.32
CA LEU A 29 6.28 15.00 -7.40
C LEU A 29 5.59 15.36 -8.72
N GLY A 30 6.39 15.59 -9.76
CA GLY A 30 5.93 15.86 -11.12
C GLY A 30 5.79 17.35 -11.43
N THR A 31 5.64 17.64 -12.72
CA THR A 31 5.78 18.98 -13.29
C THR A 31 4.93 20.05 -12.60
N LYS A 32 5.55 21.17 -12.26
CA LYS A 32 4.92 22.28 -11.52
C LYS A 32 4.45 23.41 -12.43
N ARG A 33 5.01 23.52 -13.64
CA ARG A 33 4.67 24.55 -14.62
C ARG A 33 4.64 23.95 -16.02
N ALA A 34 3.64 24.35 -16.80
CA ALA A 34 3.46 23.88 -18.18
C ALA A 34 4.13 24.84 -19.18
N ASP A 35 4.27 24.39 -20.42
CA ASP A 35 4.79 25.22 -21.50
C ASP A 35 3.93 26.48 -21.69
N GLY A 36 4.58 27.59 -22.04
CA GLY A 36 3.94 28.90 -22.23
C GLY A 36 3.49 29.63 -20.97
N GLN A 37 3.68 29.08 -19.76
CA GLN A 37 3.35 29.80 -18.52
C GLN A 37 4.46 30.79 -18.12
N PHE A 38 4.09 32.06 -17.92
CA PHE A 38 4.98 33.03 -17.30
C PHE A 38 5.24 32.68 -15.83
N VAL A 39 6.52 32.68 -15.43
CA VAL A 39 6.95 32.37 -14.08
C VAL A 39 7.84 33.47 -13.52
N LEU A 40 7.66 33.77 -12.24
CA LEU A 40 8.57 34.63 -11.49
C LEU A 40 9.89 33.89 -11.23
N ALA A 41 10.96 34.66 -11.04
CA ALA A 41 12.27 34.11 -10.71
C ALA A 41 12.23 33.32 -9.39
N GLY A 42 12.86 32.15 -9.38
CA GLY A 42 12.90 31.25 -8.21
C GLY A 42 11.78 30.22 -8.11
N ASN A 43 10.84 30.19 -9.07
CA ASN A 43 9.80 29.16 -9.11
C ASN A 43 10.35 27.78 -9.51
N ILE A 44 9.80 26.74 -8.87
CA ILE A 44 10.07 25.33 -9.24
C ILE A 44 9.25 24.99 -10.50
N LEU A 45 9.89 24.37 -11.48
CA LEU A 45 9.25 23.97 -12.75
C LEU A 45 8.91 22.46 -12.80
N VAL A 46 9.69 21.62 -12.12
CA VAL A 46 9.55 20.14 -12.08
C VAL A 46 9.52 19.63 -10.65
#